data_AF-A0A9K2KP22-F1
#
_entry.id   AF-A0A9K2KP22-F1
#
_cell.length_a   1.000
_cell.length_b   1.000
_cell.length_c   1.000
_cell.angle_alpha   90.00
_cell.angle_beta   90.00
_cell.angle_gamma   90.00
#
_symmetry.space_group_name_H-M   'P 1'
#
loop_
_entity.id
_entity.type
_entity.pdbx_description
1 polymer ?
#
loop_
_entity_poly.entity_id
_entity_poly.type
_entity_poly.pdbx_seq_one_letter_code
_entity_poly.pdbx_strand_id
1 'polypeptide(L)'
;MKNEIEKINDELAELQLKMQDAVNRRLAAHEKILKSQGLELADIQKRVTELEAYRDTAIKADLLNGMKGKDAARKYNLSEGRISQIKNSDRRRQ
;
A
#
# COMPACT_ATOMS: atom_id res chain seq x y z
N MET A 1 39.16 -27.12 35.05
CA MET A 1 38.82 -27.79 33.77
C MET A 1 37.38 -28.27 33.68
N LYS A 2 36.92 -29.38 34.29
CA LYS A 2 35.51 -29.84 34.13
C LYS A 2 34.46 -28.81 34.57
N ASN A 3 34.63 -28.23 35.76
CA ASN A 3 33.71 -27.19 36.27
C ASN A 3 33.74 -25.88 35.46
N GLU A 4 34.85 -25.56 34.80
CA GLU A 4 34.95 -24.34 33.98
C GLU A 4 34.23 -24.54 32.64
N ILE A 5 34.29 -25.75 32.08
CA ILE A 5 33.56 -26.11 30.85
C ILE A 5 32.05 -26.10 31.12
N GLU A 6 31.59 -26.64 32.25
CA GLU A 6 30.18 -26.58 32.65
C GLU A 6 29.69 -25.14 32.81
N LYS A 7 30.48 -24.29 33.50
CA LYS A 7 30.14 -22.87 33.65
C LYS A 7 30.06 -22.13 32.30
N ILE A 8 30.99 -22.41 31.37
CA ILE A 8 30.96 -21.84 30.03
C ILE A 8 29.72 -22.30 29.25
N ASN A 9 29.34 -23.57 29.38
CA ASN A 9 28.14 -24.09 28.72
C ASN A 9 26.86 -23.43 29.26
N ASP A 10 26.77 -23.21 30.56
CA ASP A 10 25.64 -22.51 31.18
C ASP A 10 25.56 -21.05 30.71
N GLU A 11 26.70 -20.34 30.67
CA GLU A 11 26.78 -18.97 30.14
C GLU A 11 26.39 -18.89 28.65
N LEU A 12 26.81 -19.87 27.85
CA LEU A 12 26.43 -19.97 26.44
C LEU A 12 24.93 -20.23 26.27
N ALA A 13 24.33 -21.11 27.08
CA ALA A 13 22.90 -21.38 27.05
C ALA A 13 22.09 -20.13 27.43
N GLU A 14 22.51 -19.39 28.47
CA GLU A 14 21.88 -18.13 28.83
C GLU A 14 21.97 -17.08 27.72
N LEU A 15 23.14 -16.96 27.07
CA LEU A 15 23.34 -16.02 25.96
C LEU A 15 22.44 -16.37 24.77
N GLN A 16 22.31 -17.66 24.44
CA GLN A 16 21.41 -18.12 23.39
C GLN A 16 19.95 -17.78 23.70
N LEU A 17 19.50 -18.00 24.95
CA LEU A 17 18.15 -17.65 25.38
C LEU A 17 17.91 -16.13 25.27
N LYS A 18 18.84 -15.31 25.77
CA LYS A 18 18.76 -13.84 25.69
C LYS A 18 18.71 -13.36 24.23
N MET A 19 19.50 -13.98 23.35
CA MET A 19 19.50 -13.67 21.92
C MET A 19 18.16 -14.04 21.27
N GLN A 20 17.63 -15.23 21.55
CA GLN A 20 16.34 -15.68 21.03
C GLN A 20 15.20 -14.76 21.48
N ASP A 21 15.18 -14.36 22.75
CA ASP A 21 14.19 -13.43 23.28
C ASP A 21 14.27 -12.05 22.61
N ALA A 22 15.48 -11.53 22.38
CA ALA A 22 15.67 -10.26 21.69
C ALA A 22 15.14 -10.32 20.25
N VAL A 23 15.40 -11.42 19.54
CA VAL A 23 14.89 -11.65 18.18
C VAL A 23 13.36 -11.74 18.19
N ASN A 24 12.78 -12.52 19.09
CA ASN A 24 11.33 -12.69 19.20
C ASN A 24 10.62 -11.37 19.49
N ARG A 25 11.16 -10.54 20.39
CA ARG A 25 10.60 -9.21 20.70
C ARG A 25 10.64 -8.29 19.48
N ARG A 26 11.73 -8.32 18.71
CA ARG A 26 11.87 -7.52 17.50
C ARG A 26 10.91 -8.00 16.40
N LEU A 27 10.75 -9.31 16.23
CA LEU A 27 9.79 -9.89 15.29
C LEU A 27 8.37 -9.45 15.64
N ALA A 28 7.95 -9.58 16.90
CA ALA A 28 6.62 -9.17 17.35
C ALA A 28 6.36 -7.67 17.09
N ALA A 29 7.38 -6.81 17.28
CA ALA A 29 7.26 -5.39 16.96
C ALA A 29 7.06 -5.16 15.45
N HIS A 30 7.83 -5.85 14.60
CA HIS A 30 7.69 -5.74 13.15
C HIS A 30 6.34 -6.29 12.64
N GLU A 31 5.84 -7.40 13.18
CA GLU A 31 4.53 -7.95 12.84
C GLU A 31 3.40 -6.94 13.13
N LYS A 32 3.45 -6.28 14.29
CA LYS A 32 2.48 -5.24 14.65
C LYS A 32 2.53 -4.05 13.68
N ILE A 33 3.73 -3.60 13.30
CA ILE A 33 3.92 -2.50 12.35
C ILE A 33 3.35 -2.89 10.98
N LEU A 34 3.71 -4.07 10.47
CA LEU A 34 3.22 -4.57 9.18
C LEU A 34 1.70 -4.66 9.16
N LYS A 35 1.09 -5.13 10.25
CA LYS A 35 -0.37 -5.19 10.38
C LYS A 35 -1.01 -3.80 10.32
N SER A 36 -0.47 -2.81 11.03
CA SER A 36 -0.98 -1.42 11.00
C SER A 36 -0.86 -0.83 9.60
N GLN A 37 0.32 -0.94 9.00
CA GLN A 37 0.59 -0.40 7.67
C GLN A 37 -0.26 -1.06 6.59
N GLY A 38 -0.54 -2.37 6.71
CA GLY A 38 -1.45 -3.06 5.80
C GLY A 38 -2.87 -2.49 5.83
N LEU A 39 -3.37 -2.13 7.01
CA LEU A 39 -4.69 -1.49 7.16
C LEU A 39 -4.70 -0.06 6.61
N GLU A 40 -3.65 0.72 6.88
CA GLU A 40 -3.51 2.09 6.37
C GLU A 40 -3.42 2.11 4.84
N LEU A 41 -2.66 1.19 4.24
CA LEU A 41 -2.58 1.05 2.79
C LEU A 41 -3.93 0.69 2.17
N ALA A 42 -4.69 -0.20 2.81
CA ALA A 42 -6.02 -0.56 2.33
C ALA A 42 -6.99 0.64 2.37
N ASP A 43 -6.95 1.46 3.43
CA ASP A 43 -7.75 2.68 3.53
C ASP A 43 -7.37 3.71 2.47
N ILE A 44 -6.07 3.97 2.30
CA ILE A 44 -5.57 4.90 1.28
C ILE A 44 -5.99 4.43 -0.11
N GLN A 45 -5.86 3.14 -0.42
CA GLN A 45 -6.24 2.58 -1.71
C GLN A 45 -7.74 2.79 -1.98
N LYS A 46 -8.59 2.59 -0.96
CA LYS A 46 -10.03 2.85 -1.07
C LYS A 46 -10.30 4.32 -1.38
N ARG A 47 -9.70 5.24 -0.61
CA ARG A 47 -9.88 6.69 -0.80
C ARG A 47 -9.39 7.18 -2.15
N VAL A 48 -8.25 6.69 -2.63
CA VAL A 48 -7.74 6.98 -3.97
C VAL A 48 -8.74 6.52 -5.02
N THR A 49 -9.25 5.30 -4.90
CA THR A 49 -10.24 4.75 -5.85
C THR A 49 -11.51 5.61 -5.91
N GLU A 50 -12.02 6.05 -4.76
CA GLU A 50 -13.19 6.93 -4.69
C GLU A 50 -12.92 8.29 -5.36
N LEU A 51 -11.78 8.93 -5.05
CA LEU A 51 -11.38 10.19 -5.67
C LEU A 51 -11.20 10.08 -7.18
N GLU A 52 -10.66 8.96 -7.66
CA GLU A 52 -10.57 8.68 -9.10
C GLU A 52 -11.94 8.54 -9.75
N ALA A 53 -12.90 7.88 -9.09
CA ALA A 53 -14.27 7.78 -9.59
C ALA A 53 -14.96 9.17 -9.68
N TYR A 54 -14.73 10.05 -8.69
CA TYR A 54 -15.22 11.43 -8.75
C TYR A 54 -14.58 12.22 -9.89
N ARG A 55 -13.25 12.12 -10.06
CA ARG A 55 -12.54 12.76 -11.18
C ARG A 55 -13.06 12.27 -12.53
N ASP A 56 -13.21 10.96 -12.71
CA ASP A 56 -13.67 10.37 -13.96
C ASP A 56 -15.12 10.80 -14.27
N THR A 57 -15.97 10.97 -13.26
CA THR A 57 -17.32 11.56 -13.40
C THR A 57 -17.26 13.01 -13.86
N ALA A 58 -16.40 13.83 -13.26
CA ALA A 58 -16.23 15.23 -13.65
C ALA A 58 -15.73 15.36 -15.10
N ILE A 59 -14.78 14.51 -15.51
CA ILE A 59 -14.30 14.44 -16.90
C ILE A 59 -15.45 14.10 -17.85
N LYS A 60 -16.28 13.10 -17.53
CA LYS A 60 -17.44 12.75 -18.36
C LYS A 60 -18.42 13.92 -18.50
N ALA A 61 -18.71 14.62 -17.41
CA ALA A 61 -19.61 15.78 -17.42
C ALA A 61 -19.07 16.91 -18.32
N ASP A 62 -17.78 17.23 -18.22
CA ASP A 62 -17.14 18.23 -19.09
C ASP A 62 -17.22 17.83 -20.57
N LEU A 63 -16.95 16.56 -20.88
CA LEU A 63 -17.05 16.04 -22.25
C LEU A 63 -18.48 16.10 -22.78
N LEU A 64 -19.48 15.79 -21.95
CA LEU A 64 -20.90 15.89 -22.29
C LEU A 64 -21.34 17.34 -22.52
N ASN A 65 -20.75 18.28 -21.79
CA ASN A 65 -20.93 19.72 -21.97
C ASN A 65 -20.16 20.29 -23.18
N GLY A 66 -19.61 19.43 -24.05
CA GLY A 66 -18.98 19.83 -25.30
C GLY A 66 -17.48 20.10 -25.23
N MET A 67 -16.82 19.86 -24.09
CA MET A 67 -15.35 19.95 -24.01
C MET A 67 -14.71 18.92 -24.95
N LYS A 68 -13.73 19.36 -25.75
CA LYS A 68 -12.99 18.43 -26.63
C LYS A 68 -12.05 17.56 -25.79
N GLY A 69 -11.85 16.32 -26.23
CA GLY A 69 -10.99 15.36 -25.52
C GLY A 69 -9.56 15.85 -25.27
N LYS A 70 -8.98 16.58 -26.24
CA LYS A 70 -7.66 17.23 -26.10
C LYS A 70 -7.63 18.32 -25.03
N ASP A 71 -8.73 19.05 -24.86
CA ASP A 71 -8.84 20.11 -23.85
C ASP A 71 -9.04 19.50 -22.46
N ALA A 72 -9.83 18.43 -22.35
CA ALA A 72 -9.96 17.65 -21.13
C ALA A 72 -8.62 17.00 -20.72
N ALA A 73 -7.87 16.44 -21.67
CA ALA A 73 -6.54 15.87 -21.43
C ALA A 73 -5.60 16.90 -20.79
N ARG A 74 -5.59 18.12 -21.32
CA ARG A 74 -4.83 19.24 -20.75
C ARG A 74 -5.34 19.68 -19.38
N LYS A 75 -6.67 19.87 -19.21
CA LYS A 75 -7.28 20.33 -17.95
C LYS A 75 -7.01 19.36 -16.80
N TYR A 76 -7.11 18.07 -17.05
CA TYR A 76 -6.99 17.02 -16.03
C TYR A 76 -5.58 16.41 -15.93
N ASN A 77 -4.63 16.90 -16.74
CA ASN A 77 -3.27 16.36 -16.83
C ASN A 77 -3.23 14.85 -17.08
N LEU A 78 -4.02 14.39 -18.07
CA LEU A 78 -4.11 13.00 -18.47
C LEU A 78 -3.80 12.86 -19.96
N SER A 79 -3.41 11.66 -20.39
CA SER A 79 -3.28 11.38 -21.82
C SER A 79 -4.63 11.39 -22.51
N GLU A 80 -4.67 11.75 -23.80
CA GLU A 80 -5.89 11.65 -24.61
C GLU A 80 -6.44 10.22 -24.64
N GLY A 81 -5.54 9.21 -24.61
CA GLY A 81 -5.92 7.81 -24.48
C GLY A 81 -6.67 7.51 -23.18
N ARG A 82 -6.24 8.06 -22.04
CA ARG A 82 -6.95 7.90 -20.77
C ARG A 82 -8.31 8.60 -20.79
N ILE A 83 -8.39 9.80 -21.36
CA ILE A 83 -9.67 10.49 -21.56
C ILE A 83 -10.64 9.65 -22.42
N SER A 84 -10.14 9.01 -23.48
CA SER A 84 -10.93 8.10 -24.32
C SER A 84 -11.42 6.86 -23.56
N GLN A 85 -10.58 6.29 -22.69
CA GLN A 85 -10.99 5.18 -21.82
C GLN A 85 -12.10 5.60 -20.85
N ILE A 86 -11.95 6.77 -20.20
CA ILE A 86 -12.94 7.31 -19.27
C ILE A 86 -14.27 7.57 -19.98
N LYS A 87 -14.23 8.21 -21.16
CA LYS A 87 -15.41 8.48 -21.99
C LYS A 87 -16.19 7.20 -22.33
N ASN A 88 -15.49 6.09 -22.55
CA ASN A 88 -16.10 4.83 -22.97
C ASN A 88 -16.24 3.80 -21.83
N SER A 89 -15.98 4.19 -20.58
CA SER A 89 -15.95 3.27 -19.45
C SER A 89 -17.30 2.59 -19.14
N ASP A 90 -18.42 3.25 -19.45
CA ASP A 90 -19.76 2.70 -19.20
C ASP A 90 -20.19 1.68 -20.27
N ARG A 91 -19.65 1.79 -21.50
CA ARG A 91 -20.01 0.88 -22.61
C ARG A 91 -19.41 -0.52 -22.48
N ARG A 92 -18.41 -0.71 -21.59
CA ARG A 92 -17.79 -2.03 -21.35
C ARG A 92 -18.54 -2.87 -20.32
N ARG A 93 -19.57 -2.33 -19.68
CA ARG A 93 -20.37 -3.00 -18.65
C ARG A 93 -21.75 -3.46 -19.16
N GLN A 94 -22.06 -3.22 -20.43
CA GLN A 94 -23.20 -3.75 -21.15
C GLN A 94 -22.72 -4.90 -22.04
#